data_AF-A0A9P7CVY3-F1
#
_entry.id   AF-A0A9P7CVY3-F1
#
_cell.length_a   1.000
_cell.length_b   1.000
_cell.length_c   1.000
_cell.angle_alpha   90.00
_cell.angle_beta   90.00
_cell.angle_gamma   90.00
#
_symmetry.space_group_name_H-M   'P 1'
#
loop_
_entity.id
_entity.type
_entity.pdbx_description
1 polymer ?
#
loop_
_entity_poly.entity_id
_entity_poly.type
_entity_poly.pdbx_seq_one_letter_code
_entity_poly.pdbx_strand_id
1 'polypeptide(L)'
;MWFANRHDEGVIHHKYFDPMPIKVIALVLTAIECCIDEWLQGLKEDIKFTSATYGIVYHGHLGSLQCFDDRMAPYKLLERIHTNLHDLARFHAGVDTLTSTSSSASRISDAAFEDAIREYRLEEQDDV
;
A
#
# COMPACT_ATOMS: atom_id res chain seq x y z
N MET A 1 16.33 -6.62 -0.24
CA MET A 1 14.87 -6.35 -0.23
C MET A 1 14.63 -5.22 0.74
N TRP A 2 13.82 -4.21 0.39
CA TRP A 2 13.62 -3.03 1.25
C TRP A 2 12.44 -3.18 2.24
N PHE A 3 11.49 -4.07 1.98
CA PHE A 3 10.24 -4.23 2.75
C PHE A 3 9.81 -5.71 2.88
N ALA A 4 10.74 -6.67 2.92
CA ALA A 4 10.40 -8.08 3.12
C ALA A 4 10.17 -8.44 4.59
N ASN A 5 10.76 -7.72 5.54
CA ASN A 5 10.54 -7.92 6.98
C ASN A 5 10.74 -6.64 7.79
N ARG A 6 10.36 -6.68 9.08
CA ARG A 6 10.42 -5.55 10.02
C ARG A 6 11.81 -4.96 10.27
N HIS A 7 12.88 -5.62 9.86
CA HIS A 7 14.27 -5.15 10.03
C HIS A 7 14.89 -4.70 8.70
N ASP A 8 14.14 -4.67 7.61
CA ASP A 8 14.67 -4.17 6.34
C ASP A 8 14.78 -2.65 6.35
N GLU A 9 15.67 -2.14 5.50
CA GLU A 9 16.03 -0.72 5.43
C GLU A 9 14.81 0.20 5.22
N GLY A 10 13.83 -0.23 4.41
CA GLY A 10 12.61 0.53 4.16
C GLY A 10 11.71 0.69 5.38
N VAL A 11 11.79 -0.27 6.32
CA VAL A 11 11.08 -0.21 7.60
C VAL A 11 11.87 0.59 8.62
N ILE A 12 13.15 0.27 8.82
CA ILE A 12 14.00 0.92 9.83
C ILE A 12 14.17 2.40 9.52
N HIS A 13 14.33 2.73 8.24
CA HIS A 13 14.53 4.10 7.79
C HIS A 13 13.29 4.70 7.12
N HIS A 14 12.10 4.38 7.64
CA HIS A 14 10.80 4.80 7.10
C HIS A 14 10.73 6.30 6.73
N LYS A 15 11.40 7.18 7.48
CA LYS A 15 11.47 8.63 7.21
C LYS A 15 11.98 9.01 5.81
N TYR A 16 12.73 8.13 5.14
CA TYR A 16 13.20 8.35 3.76
C TYR A 16 12.28 7.72 2.71
N PHE A 17 11.31 6.91 3.16
CA PHE A 17 10.36 6.19 2.31
C PHE A 17 8.91 6.65 2.52
N ASP A 18 8.68 7.65 3.38
CA ASP A 18 7.37 8.20 3.69
C ASP A 18 7.21 9.62 3.11
N PRO A 19 6.38 9.81 2.05
CA PRO A 19 5.68 8.77 1.30
C PRO A 19 6.62 8.09 0.28
N MET A 20 6.20 6.95 -0.31
CA MET A 20 7.09 6.11 -1.14
C MET A 20 7.82 6.94 -2.21
N PRO A 21 9.15 6.89 -2.38
CA PRO A 21 9.82 7.78 -3.32
C PRO A 21 9.46 7.45 -4.78
N ILE A 22 9.23 8.47 -5.61
CA ILE A 22 8.91 8.29 -7.05
C ILE A 22 9.96 7.44 -7.78
N LYS A 23 11.23 7.58 -7.36
CA LYS A 23 12.36 6.82 -7.87
C LYS A 23 12.24 5.32 -7.60
N VAL A 24 11.66 4.93 -6.46
CA VAL A 24 11.41 3.53 -6.11
C VAL A 24 10.27 2.99 -6.96
N ILE A 25 9.20 3.77 -7.17
CA ILE A 25 8.09 3.37 -8.05
C ILE A 25 8.59 3.17 -9.48
N ALA A 26 9.39 4.09 -10.02
CA ALA A 26 10.01 3.94 -11.33
C ALA A 26 10.86 2.67 -11.41
N LEU A 27 11.62 2.34 -10.36
CA LEU A 27 12.44 1.12 -10.31
C LEU A 27 11.57 -0.14 -10.33
N VAL A 28 10.45 -0.15 -9.60
CA VAL A 28 9.48 -1.27 -9.61
C VAL A 28 8.85 -1.42 -10.99
N LEU A 29 8.41 -0.34 -11.64
CA LEU A 29 7.86 -0.39 -13.00
C LEU A 29 8.90 -0.93 -14.00
N THR A 30 10.17 -0.55 -13.84
CA THR A 30 11.27 -1.05 -14.67
C THR A 30 11.49 -2.55 -14.45
N ALA A 31 11.41 -3.02 -13.21
CA ALA A 31 11.52 -4.44 -12.90
C ALA A 31 10.33 -5.24 -13.47
N ILE A 32 9.12 -4.67 -13.43
CA ILE A 32 7.93 -5.26 -14.06
C ILE A 32 8.12 -5.36 -15.57
N GLU A 33 8.61 -4.31 -16.23
CA GLU A 33 8.91 -4.34 -17.67
C GLU A 33 9.97 -5.40 -18.01
N CYS A 34 11.03 -5.49 -17.21
CA CYS A 34 12.02 -6.56 -17.36
C CYS A 34 11.40 -7.96 -17.26
N CYS A 35 10.52 -8.18 -16.28
CA CYS A 35 9.79 -9.43 -16.15
C CYS A 35 8.85 -9.69 -17.33
N ILE A 36 8.25 -8.66 -17.93
CA ILE A 36 7.42 -8.80 -19.13
C ILE A 36 8.28 -9.20 -20.33
N ASP A 37 9.44 -8.55 -20.49
CA ASP A 37 10.38 -8.83 -21.59
C ASP A 37 10.93 -10.25 -21.53
N GLU A 38 11.14 -10.82 -20.33
CA GLU A 38 11.55 -12.23 -20.16
C GLU A 38 10.62 -13.19 -20.89
N TRP A 39 9.35 -12.82 -21.09
CA TRP A 39 8.33 -13.67 -21.72
C TRP A 39 7.95 -13.21 -23.14
N LEU A 40 8.64 -12.22 -23.70
CA LEU A 40 8.24 -11.57 -24.96
C LEU A 40 8.13 -12.55 -26.13
N GLN A 41 9.02 -13.55 -26.19
CA GLN A 41 9.03 -14.57 -27.26
C GLN A 41 8.11 -15.77 -26.98
N GLY A 42 7.32 -15.72 -25.90
CA GLY A 42 6.50 -16.85 -25.44
C GLY A 42 7.31 -17.97 -24.76
N LEU A 43 8.63 -17.80 -24.65
CA LEU A 43 9.54 -18.64 -23.88
C LEU A 43 10.24 -17.76 -22.86
N LYS A 44 10.44 -18.26 -21.64
CA LYS A 44 11.15 -17.54 -20.60
C LYS A 44 12.64 -17.43 -20.94
N GLU A 45 13.12 -16.23 -21.21
CA GLU A 45 14.54 -15.90 -21.35
C GLU A 45 15.10 -15.33 -20.05
N ASP A 46 16.34 -15.67 -19.72
CA ASP A 46 17.03 -15.12 -18.55
C ASP A 46 17.61 -13.75 -18.90
N ILE A 47 16.81 -12.70 -18.70
CA ILE A 47 17.21 -11.31 -18.94
C ILE A 47 17.82 -10.73 -17.68
N LYS A 48 19.07 -10.26 -17.78
CA LYS A 48 19.75 -9.63 -16.66
C LYS A 48 19.20 -8.23 -16.40
N PHE A 49 18.53 -8.05 -15.26
CA PHE A 49 18.11 -6.76 -14.75
C PHE A 49 19.33 -5.92 -14.32
N THR A 50 19.90 -5.16 -15.25
CA THR A 50 21.07 -4.29 -14.99
C THR A 50 20.79 -2.85 -15.41
N SER A 51 21.51 -1.91 -14.78
CA SER A 51 21.44 -0.49 -15.16
C SER A 51 21.89 -0.23 -16.60
N ALA A 52 22.75 -1.08 -17.19
CA ALA A 52 23.19 -0.90 -18.57
C ALA A 52 22.06 -1.21 -19.56
N THR A 53 21.26 -2.23 -19.28
CA THR A 53 20.15 -2.67 -20.13
C THR A 53 18.87 -1.86 -19.89
N TYR A 54 18.49 -1.70 -18.62
CA TYR A 54 17.22 -1.10 -18.22
C TYR A 54 17.34 0.34 -17.73
N GLY A 55 18.53 0.94 -17.80
CA GLY A 55 18.73 2.34 -17.41
C GLY A 55 17.85 3.29 -18.22
N ILE A 56 17.74 3.09 -19.53
CA ILE A 56 16.89 3.93 -20.39
C ILE A 56 15.41 3.77 -20.03
N VAL A 57 14.96 2.53 -19.83
CA VAL A 57 13.58 2.19 -19.42
C VAL A 57 13.25 2.86 -18.08
N TYR A 58 14.15 2.79 -17.10
CA TYR A 58 14.01 3.45 -15.82
C TYR A 58 13.81 4.95 -15.93
N HIS A 59 14.64 5.64 -16.73
CA HIS A 59 14.50 7.08 -16.92
C HIS A 59 13.21 7.43 -17.69
N GLY A 60 12.78 6.58 -18.61
CA GLY A 60 11.49 6.71 -19.31
C GLY A 60 10.30 6.63 -18.36
N HIS A 61 10.29 5.64 -17.47
CA HIS A 61 9.26 5.50 -16.43
C HIS A 61 9.29 6.67 -15.45
N LEU A 62 10.48 7.10 -15.02
CA LEU A 62 10.63 8.22 -14.10
C LEU A 62 10.08 9.52 -14.73
N GLY A 63 10.44 9.81 -15.98
CA GLY A 63 9.92 10.97 -16.71
C GLY A 63 8.40 10.90 -16.93
N SER A 64 7.87 9.71 -17.21
CA SER A 64 6.43 9.47 -17.36
C SER A 64 5.68 9.70 -16.05
N LEU A 65 6.21 9.21 -14.92
CA LEU A 65 5.64 9.43 -13.59
C LEU A 65 5.67 10.91 -13.20
N GLN A 66 6.75 11.64 -13.53
CA GLN A 66 6.83 13.09 -13.30
C GLN A 66 5.78 13.84 -14.13
N CYS A 67 5.66 13.52 -15.42
CA CYS A 67 4.62 14.11 -16.28
C CYS A 67 3.21 13.76 -15.80
N PHE A 68 3.02 12.57 -15.25
CA PHE A 68 1.76 12.15 -14.65
C PHE A 68 1.44 12.95 -13.39
N ASP A 69 2.43 13.18 -12.53
CA ASP A 69 2.29 14.02 -11.33
C ASP A 69 1.83 15.44 -11.71
N ASP A 70 2.51 16.05 -12.67
CA ASP A 70 2.20 17.41 -13.13
C ASP A 70 0.76 17.52 -13.68
N ARG A 71 0.31 16.53 -14.45
CA ARG A 71 -1.05 16.52 -15.03
C ARG A 71 -2.14 16.21 -14.01
N MET A 72 -1.82 15.40 -13.00
CA MET A 72 -2.78 14.93 -12.01
C MET A 72 -2.67 15.66 -10.67
N ALA A 73 -1.83 16.70 -10.58
CA ALA A 73 -1.65 17.54 -9.40
C ALA A 73 -2.96 18.04 -8.78
N PRO A 74 -3.98 18.49 -9.55
CA PRO A 74 -5.26 18.90 -8.97
C PRO A 74 -6.00 17.79 -8.22
N TYR A 75 -5.76 16.53 -8.59
CA TYR A 75 -6.40 15.35 -8.02
C TYR A 75 -5.58 14.69 -6.91
N LYS A 76 -4.33 15.15 -6.69
CA LYS A 76 -3.39 14.57 -5.71
C LYS A 76 -3.28 13.05 -5.83
N LEU A 77 -3.42 12.52 -7.04
CA LEU A 77 -3.56 11.09 -7.26
C LEU A 77 -2.22 10.38 -6.99
N LEU A 78 -1.12 10.96 -7.43
CA LEU A 78 0.20 10.38 -7.21
C LEU A 78 0.59 10.41 -5.72
N GLU A 79 0.29 11.49 -5.00
CA GLU A 79 0.43 11.56 -3.54
C GLU A 79 -0.28 10.38 -2.84
N ARG A 80 -1.53 10.11 -3.22
CA ARG A 80 -2.29 8.97 -2.68
C ARG A 80 -1.65 7.62 -2.99
N ILE A 81 -1.12 7.44 -4.21
CA ILE A 81 -0.42 6.21 -4.61
C ILE A 81 0.84 6.02 -3.77
N HIS A 82 1.62 7.09 -3.56
CA HIS A 82 2.85 7.03 -2.79
C HIS A 82 2.59 6.62 -1.33
N THR A 83 1.61 7.24 -0.68
CA THR A 83 1.22 6.91 0.70
C THR A 83 0.70 5.47 0.78
N ASN A 84 -0.23 5.10 -0.10
CA ASN A 84 -0.83 3.77 -0.09
C ASN A 84 0.22 2.66 -0.30
N LEU A 85 1.17 2.88 -1.22
CA LEU A 85 2.23 1.92 -1.50
C LEU A 85 3.21 1.78 -0.32
N HIS A 86 3.52 2.87 0.38
CA HIS A 86 4.32 2.83 1.59
C HIS A 86 3.62 2.08 2.73
N ASP A 87 2.33 2.36 2.95
CA ASP A 87 1.53 1.69 3.99
C ASP A 87 1.41 0.18 3.71
N LEU A 88 1.12 -0.20 2.46
CA LEU A 88 1.10 -1.61 2.03
C LEU A 88 2.45 -2.27 2.23
N ALA A 89 3.55 -1.61 1.86
CA ALA A 89 4.89 -2.17 2.00
C ALA A 89 5.23 -2.45 3.48
N ARG A 90 4.86 -1.54 4.39
CA ARG A 90 5.03 -1.73 5.84
C ARG A 90 4.12 -2.81 6.41
N PHE A 91 2.87 -2.86 5.97
CA PHE A 91 1.93 -3.92 6.32
C PHE A 91 2.48 -5.30 5.94
N HIS A 92 2.95 -5.47 4.70
CA HIS A 92 3.53 -6.72 4.21
C HIS A 92 4.86 -7.07 4.87
N ALA A 93 5.62 -6.09 5.36
CA ALA A 93 6.81 -6.30 6.17
C ALA A 93 6.49 -6.75 7.62
N GLY A 94 5.20 -6.81 7.99
CA GLY A 94 4.74 -7.22 9.32
C GLY A 94 4.90 -6.14 10.39
N VAL A 95 4.94 -4.86 9.99
CA VAL A 95 5.18 -3.73 10.89
C VAL A 95 3.87 -3.15 11.42
N ASP A 96 2.88 -3.04 10.54
CA ASP A 96 1.56 -2.52 10.87
C ASP A 96 0.52 -3.67 10.77
N THR A 97 -0.42 -3.76 11.70
CA THR A 97 -1.55 -4.70 11.61
C THR A 97 -2.64 -4.14 10.69
N LEU A 98 -3.47 -5.01 10.09
CA LEU A 98 -4.57 -4.71 9.13
C LEU A 98 -5.62 -3.69 9.66
N THR A 99 -5.45 -3.19 10.89
CA THR A 99 -6.34 -2.37 11.69
C THR A 99 -6.15 -0.85 11.53
N SER A 100 -5.15 -0.36 10.77
CA SER A 100 -4.94 1.08 10.58
C SER A 100 -5.89 1.74 9.57
N THR A 101 -6.69 0.95 8.82
CA THR A 101 -7.92 1.45 8.22
C THR A 101 -9.01 1.43 9.30
N SER A 102 -9.05 2.46 10.15
CA SER A 102 -10.13 2.72 11.10
C SER A 102 -10.84 1.48 11.64
N SER A 103 -10.09 0.57 12.26
CA SER A 103 -10.70 -0.31 13.25
C SER A 103 -10.94 0.55 14.48
N SER A 104 -11.98 1.38 14.41
CA SER A 104 -12.80 1.59 15.60
C SER A 104 -13.14 0.17 16.04
N ALA A 105 -12.41 -0.35 17.03
CA ALA A 105 -13.02 -1.25 17.97
C ALA A 105 -14.18 -0.41 18.52
N SER A 106 -15.31 -0.45 17.82
CA SER A 106 -16.54 0.19 18.23
C SER A 106 -16.93 -0.60 19.46
N ARG A 107 -16.43 -0.13 20.59
CA ARG A 107 -16.97 -0.46 21.89
C ARG A 107 -18.48 -0.33 21.71
N ILE A 108 -19.20 -1.42 21.96
CA ILE A 108 -20.67 -1.43 21.90
C ILE A 108 -21.12 -0.18 22.66
N SER A 109 -21.91 0.67 22.00
CA SER A 109 -22.28 1.95 22.59
C SER A 109 -23.11 1.72 23.84
N ASP A 110 -22.97 2.61 24.82
CA ASP A 110 -23.75 2.53 26.06
C ASP A 110 -25.27 2.50 25.76
N ALA A 111 -25.69 3.16 24.67
CA ALA A 111 -27.07 3.12 24.18
C ALA A 111 -27.55 1.71 23.78
N ALA A 112 -26.68 0.90 23.17
CA ALA A 112 -27.04 -0.48 22.81
C ALA A 112 -27.19 -1.38 24.06
N PHE A 113 -26.44 -1.10 25.14
CA PHE A 113 -26.63 -1.77 26.42
C PHE A 113 -27.94 -1.33 27.10
N GLU A 114 -28.26 -0.04 27.07
CA GLU A 114 -29.52 0.48 27.64
C GLU A 114 -30.76 -0.04 26.91
N ASP A 115 -30.70 -0.14 25.57
CA ASP A 115 -31.80 -0.70 24.77
C ASP A 115 -32.02 -2.19 25.10
N ALA A 116 -30.94 -2.98 25.23
CA ALA A 116 -31.04 -4.39 25.62
C ALA A 116 -31.59 -4.59 27.04
N ILE A 117 -31.20 -3.71 28.00
CA ILE A 117 -31.75 -3.74 29.37
C ILE A 117 -33.25 -3.39 29.36
N ARG A 118 -33.67 -2.44 28.52
CA ARG A 118 -35.08 -2.06 28.38
C ARG A 118 -35.91 -3.21 27.81
N GLU A 119 -35.42 -3.87 26.76
CA GLU A 119 -36.09 -5.00 26.11
C GLU A 119 -36.33 -6.15 27.12
N TYR A 120 -35.29 -6.56 27.84
CA TYR A 120 -35.41 -7.61 28.87
C TYR A 120 -36.45 -7.30 29.96
N ARG A 121 -36.55 -6.03 30.40
CA ARG A 121 -37.52 -5.62 31.43
C ARG A 121 -38.96 -5.57 30.92
N LEU A 122 -39.15 -5.33 29.62
CA LEU A 122 -40.48 -5.36 29.01
C LEU A 122 -40.96 -6.80 28.84
N GLU A 123 -40.05 -7.71 28.46
CA GLU A 123 -40.36 -9.14 28.39
C GLU A 123 -40.72 -9.73 29.77
N GLU A 124 -40.08 -9.29 30.86
CA GLU A 124 -40.46 -9.68 32.23
C GLU A 124 -41.83 -9.13 32.69
N GLN A 125 -42.40 -8.13 32.00
CA GLN A 125 -43.70 -7.52 32.36
C GLN A 125 -44.90 -8.09 31.60
N ASP A 126 -44.67 -8.77 30.47
CA ASP A 126 -45.74 -9.39 29.68
C ASP A 126 -46.10 -10.82 30.15
N ASP A 127 -45.37 -11.36 31.15
CA ASP A 127 -45.59 -12.69 31.76
C ASP A 127 -46.42 -12.66 33.08
N VAL A 128 -47.23 -11.62 33.33
CA VAL A 128 -48.19 -11.52 34.47
C VAL A 128 -49.63 -11.32 34.02
#